data_AF-A0A7M2TDG4-F1
#
_entry.id   AF-A0A7M2TDG4-F1
#
_cell.length_a   1.000
_cell.length_b   1.000
_cell.length_c   1.000
_cell.angle_alpha   90.00
_cell.angle_beta   90.00
_cell.angle_gamma   90.00
#
_symmetry.space_group_name_H-M   'P 1'
#
loop_
_entity.id
_entity.type
_entity.pdbx_description
1 polymer ?
#
loop_
_entity_poly.entity_id
_entity_poly.type
_entity_poly.pdbx_seq_one_letter_code
_entity_poly.pdbx_strand_id
1 'polypeptide(L)'
;MTLAPETTDLMVQLRSADGWFTVCELRLLLPGRGVAALLPDGEQVAVFRDRGDRLYAVGNRDPFTGAAVLSRGLTGTHQGRPFVASPLLKQRFDLLSGQCLDDATVRVRAYEVRTVRAGD
;
A
#
# COMPACT_ATOMS: atom_id res chain seq x y z
N MET A 1 0.06 9.92 20.13
CA MET A 1 1.35 9.28 19.80
C MET A 1 2.16 10.30 19.04
N THR A 2 3.16 10.89 19.71
CA THR A 2 4.10 11.82 19.09
C THR A 2 5.12 10.99 18.33
N LEU A 3 5.16 11.11 17.00
CA LEU A 3 6.21 10.49 16.20
C LEU A 3 7.56 11.11 16.58
N ALA A 4 8.60 10.28 16.71
CA ALA A 4 9.94 10.76 16.95
C ALA A 4 10.44 11.59 15.75
N PRO A 5 11.24 12.66 15.99
CA PRO A 5 11.68 13.62 14.95
C PRO A 5 12.40 12.97 13.76
N GLU A 6 12.97 11.78 13.95
CA GLU A 6 13.67 10.96 12.94
C GLU A 6 12.82 10.49 11.74
N THR A 7 11.49 10.62 11.79
CA THR A 7 10.60 10.26 10.67
C THR A 7 10.14 11.44 9.81
N THR A 8 10.49 12.67 10.18
CA THR A 8 9.96 13.88 9.55
C THR A 8 10.45 14.06 8.12
N ASP A 9 11.67 13.60 7.84
CA ASP A 9 12.35 13.77 6.55
C ASP A 9 12.32 12.49 5.68
N LEU A 10 11.58 11.45 6.09
CA LEU A 10 11.49 10.22 5.32
C LEU A 10 10.38 10.32 4.26
N MET A 11 10.79 10.13 3.01
CA MET A 11 9.91 10.07 1.85
C MET A 11 9.66 8.62 1.47
N VAL A 12 8.41 8.28 1.15
CA VAL A 12 8.02 6.97 0.64
C VAL A 12 8.13 6.99 -0.88
N GLN A 13 8.83 6.00 -1.42
CA GLN A 13 8.96 5.79 -2.86
C GLN A 13 8.40 4.44 -3.28
N LEU A 14 7.80 4.41 -4.47
CA LEU A 14 7.31 3.21 -5.13
C LEU A 14 8.11 2.93 -6.41
N ARG A 15 8.38 1.66 -6.70
CA ARG A 15 8.99 1.25 -7.97
C ARG A 15 7.91 1.11 -9.05
N SER A 16 7.98 1.94 -10.10
CA SER A 16 7.29 1.70 -11.37
C SER A 16 8.29 1.29 -12.47
N ALA A 17 7.79 1.08 -13.69
CA ALA A 17 8.59 0.73 -14.87
C ALA A 17 9.69 1.78 -15.13
N ASP A 18 9.36 3.05 -14.97
CA ASP A 18 10.24 4.17 -15.32
C ASP A 18 11.20 4.58 -14.19
N GLY A 19 11.09 4.01 -12.99
CA GLY A 19 11.87 4.55 -11.86
C GLY A 19 11.28 4.33 -10.48
N TRP A 20 11.95 4.93 -9.51
CA TRP A 20 11.40 5.14 -8.17
C TRP A 20 10.68 6.49 -8.13
N PHE A 21 9.46 6.50 -7.60
CA PHE A 21 8.62 7.69 -7.54
C PHE A 21 8.23 8.00 -6.11
N THR A 22 8.53 9.22 -5.68
CA THR A 22 8.13 9.73 -4.37
C THR A 22 6.63 9.98 -4.34
N VAL A 23 5.93 9.38 -3.38
CA VAL A 23 4.45 9.46 -3.28
C VAL A 23 3.96 10.28 -2.10
N CYS A 24 4.60 10.17 -0.93
CA CYS A 24 4.23 10.94 0.26
C CYS A 24 5.35 10.89 1.30
N GLU A 25 5.24 11.72 2.33
CA GLU A 25 6.07 11.60 3.52
C GLU A 25 5.59 10.43 4.37
N LEU A 26 6.51 9.72 5.03
CA LEU A 26 6.20 8.56 5.86
C LEU A 26 5.20 8.91 6.98
N ARG A 27 5.23 10.13 7.52
CA ARG A 27 4.33 10.59 8.59
C ARG A 27 2.86 10.65 8.18
N LEU A 28 2.57 10.72 6.88
CA LEU A 28 1.20 10.70 6.36
C LEU A 28 0.61 9.29 6.31
N LEU A 29 1.45 8.26 6.36
CA LEU A 29 1.02 6.86 6.48
C LEU A 29 0.81 6.50 7.95
N LEU A 30 -0.41 6.71 8.43
CA LEU A 30 -0.82 6.22 9.75
C LEU A 30 -0.92 4.68 9.73
N PRO A 31 -0.35 3.95 10.71
CA PRO A 31 -0.43 2.50 10.74
C PRO A 31 -1.85 1.95 10.59
N GLY A 32 -2.02 1.03 9.63
CA GLY A 32 -3.29 0.39 9.30
C GLY A 32 -4.28 1.24 8.49
N ARG A 33 -3.91 2.47 8.09
CA ARG A 33 -4.69 3.31 7.17
C ARG A 33 -3.97 3.42 5.84
N GLY A 34 -4.65 3.02 4.78
CA GLY A 34 -4.10 3.16 3.43
C GLY A 34 -4.22 4.59 2.91
N VAL A 35 -3.30 4.97 2.03
CA VAL A 35 -3.33 6.20 1.24
C VAL A 35 -3.31 5.82 -0.24
N ALA A 36 -4.14 6.49 -1.05
CA ALA A 36 -4.08 6.35 -2.50
C ALA A 36 -3.01 7.29 -3.07
N ALA A 37 -2.20 6.79 -3.99
CA ALA A 37 -1.25 7.57 -4.77
C ALA A 37 -1.50 7.35 -6.27
N LEU A 38 -1.19 8.36 -7.08
CA LEU A 38 -1.22 8.29 -8.53
C LEU A 38 0.22 8.31 -9.05
N LEU A 39 0.61 7.28 -9.79
CA LEU A 39 1.90 7.21 -10.45
C LEU A 39 1.88 8.00 -11.79
N PRO A 40 3.04 8.40 -12.33
CA PRO A 40 3.10 9.16 -13.59
C PRO A 40 2.53 8.44 -14.82
N ASP A 41 2.53 7.10 -14.81
CA ASP A 41 1.91 6.25 -15.82
C ASP A 41 0.38 6.17 -15.70
N GLY A 42 -0.21 6.86 -14.70
CA GLY A 42 -1.64 6.88 -14.43
C GLY A 42 -2.13 5.72 -13.55
N GLU A 43 -1.25 4.80 -13.13
CA GLU A 43 -1.63 3.72 -12.22
C GLU A 43 -1.94 4.27 -10.82
N GLN A 44 -3.04 3.79 -10.24
CA GLN A 44 -3.40 4.11 -8.86
C GLN A 44 -2.92 3.01 -7.91
N VAL A 45 -2.25 3.42 -6.84
CA VAL A 45 -1.65 2.52 -5.85
C VAL A 45 -2.18 2.83 -4.46
N ALA A 46 -2.49 1.79 -3.69
CA ALA A 46 -2.81 1.85 -2.28
C ALA A 46 -1.55 1.52 -1.47
N VAL A 47 -1.10 2.47 -0.66
CA VAL A 47 0.10 2.37 0.16
C VAL A 47 -0.30 2.24 1.63
N PHE A 48 0.33 1.30 2.34
CA PHE A 48 0.05 1.00 3.74
C PHE A 48 1.33 0.98 4.57
N ARG A 49 1.21 1.32 5.84
CA ARG A 49 2.21 1.10 6.88
C ARG A 49 1.58 0.22 7.97
N ASP A 50 2.29 -0.76 8.50
CA ASP A 50 1.83 -1.51 9.68
C ASP A 50 2.40 -0.94 10.99
N ARG A 51 2.07 -1.56 12.13
CA ARG A 51 2.53 -1.11 13.45
C ARG A 51 4.01 -1.39 13.71
N GLY A 52 4.65 -2.22 12.89
CA GLY A 52 6.09 -2.49 12.92
C GLY A 52 6.85 -1.70 11.87
N ASP A 53 6.24 -0.62 11.34
CA ASP A 53 6.79 0.29 10.34
C ASP A 53 7.15 -0.33 8.99
N ARG A 54 6.62 -1.52 8.70
CA ARG A 54 6.75 -2.12 7.37
C ARG A 54 5.78 -1.45 6.42
N LEU A 55 6.27 -1.21 5.20
CA LEU A 55 5.52 -0.60 4.12
C LEU A 55 5.05 -1.65 3.13
N TYR A 56 3.85 -1.44 2.59
CA TYR A 56 3.26 -2.27 1.55
C TYR A 56 2.60 -1.39 0.50
N ALA A 57 2.60 -1.84 -0.75
CA ALA A 57 1.96 -1.13 -1.84
C ALA A 57 1.33 -2.11 -2.83
N VAL A 58 0.04 -1.92 -3.12
CA VAL A 58 -0.73 -2.74 -4.06
C VAL A 58 -1.59 -1.87 -4.96
N GLY A 59 -2.02 -2.37 -6.12
CA GLY A 59 -2.94 -1.62 -7.00
C GLY A 59 -4.19 -1.18 -6.23
N ASN A 60 -4.64 0.06 -6.42
CA ASN A 60 -5.77 0.61 -5.66
C ASN A 60 -7.14 0.14 -6.20
N ARG A 61 -7.17 -0.36 -7.45
CA ARG A 61 -8.39 -0.83 -8.10
C ARG A 61 -8.75 -2.23 -7.63
N ASP A 62 -9.93 -2.37 -7.05
CA ASP A 62 -10.53 -3.66 -6.74
C ASP A 62 -10.86 -4.39 -8.06
N PRO A 63 -10.31 -5.59 -8.30
CA PRO A 63 -10.50 -6.32 -9.55
C PRO A 63 -11.92 -6.87 -9.73
N PHE A 64 -12.69 -7.07 -8.66
CA PHE A 64 -14.06 -7.59 -8.73
C PHE A 64 -15.07 -6.51 -9.11
N THR A 65 -14.89 -5.29 -8.59
CA THR A 65 -15.84 -4.18 -8.79
C THR A 65 -15.35 -3.12 -9.76
N GLY A 66 -14.04 -3.08 -9.99
CA GLY A 66 -13.38 -2.05 -10.78
C GLY A 66 -13.24 -0.69 -10.10
N ALA A 67 -13.65 -0.56 -8.83
CA ALA A 67 -13.57 0.68 -8.08
C ALA A 67 -12.18 0.89 -7.47
N ALA A 68 -11.68 2.14 -7.46
CA ALA A 68 -10.38 2.49 -6.89
C ALA A 68 -10.46 2.72 -5.37
N VAL A 69 -10.64 1.63 -4.61
CA VAL A 69 -11.04 1.68 -3.19
C VAL A 69 -10.15 0.89 -2.24
N LEU A 70 -9.14 0.14 -2.70
CA LEU A 70 -8.38 -0.74 -1.79
C LEU A 70 -7.64 0.02 -0.68
N SER A 71 -7.18 1.26 -0.92
CA SER A 71 -6.58 2.12 0.10
C SER A 71 -7.50 2.40 1.30
N ARG A 72 -8.82 2.23 1.14
CA ARG A 72 -9.83 2.40 2.18
C ARG A 72 -10.17 1.09 2.90
N GLY A 73 -9.52 -0.01 2.50
CA GLY A 73 -9.75 -1.33 3.06
C GLY A 73 -9.20 -1.48 4.47
N LEU A 74 -9.75 -2.46 5.20
CA LEU A 74 -9.27 -2.81 6.53
C LEU A 74 -8.05 -3.72 6.38
N THR A 75 -6.94 -3.35 7.01
CA THR A 75 -5.75 -4.21 7.07
C THR A 75 -5.88 -5.24 8.19
N GLY A 76 -5.39 -6.46 7.96
CA GLY A 76 -5.32 -7.51 8.97
C GLY A 76 -4.22 -8.52 8.68
N THR A 77 -4.19 -9.60 9.46
CA THR A 77 -3.25 -10.70 9.27
C THR A 77 -4.02 -12.01 9.23
N HIS A 78 -3.69 -12.89 8.29
CA HIS A 78 -4.24 -14.25 8.20
C HIS A 78 -3.10 -15.25 8.02
N GLN A 79 -2.95 -16.18 8.96
CA GLN A 79 -1.86 -17.17 8.96
C GLN A 79 -0.47 -16.53 8.75
N GLY A 80 -0.22 -15.40 9.42
CA GLY A 80 1.04 -14.65 9.29
C GLY A 80 1.16 -13.76 8.04
N ARG A 81 0.20 -13.80 7.11
CA ARG A 81 0.19 -12.97 5.89
C ARG A 81 -0.58 -11.67 6.12
N PRO A 82 0.04 -10.48 5.94
CA PRO A 82 -0.66 -9.22 6.02
C PRO A 82 -1.59 -9.07 4.81
N PHE A 83 -2.81 -8.60 5.01
CA PHE A 83 -3.77 -8.40 3.93
C PHE A 83 -4.53 -7.08 4.08
N VAL A 84 -5.13 -6.63 2.98
CA VAL A 84 -6.19 -5.61 2.97
C VAL A 84 -7.49 -6.24 2.47
N ALA A 85 -8.58 -6.07 3.22
CA ALA A 85 -9.92 -6.48 2.78
C ALA A 85 -10.54 -5.35 1.95
N SER A 86 -11.00 -5.67 0.73
CA SER A 86 -11.75 -4.73 -0.11
C SER A 86 -12.92 -4.14 0.69
N PRO A 87 -13.11 -2.80 0.67
CA PRO A 87 -14.23 -2.17 1.37
C PRO A 87 -15.60 -2.68 0.93
N LEU A 88 -15.75 -3.04 -0.34
CA LEU A 88 -17.04 -3.32 -0.96
C LEU A 88 -17.47 -4.76 -0.75
N LEU A 89 -16.64 -5.71 -1.18
CA LEU A 89 -17.00 -7.13 -1.21
C LEU A 89 -16.15 -8.00 -0.27
N LYS A 90 -15.26 -7.39 0.52
CA LYS A 90 -14.49 -8.01 1.61
C LYS A 90 -13.46 -9.07 1.20
N GLN A 91 -13.21 -9.30 -0.08
CA GLN A 91 -12.09 -10.15 -0.51
C GLN A 91 -10.78 -9.57 0.02
N ARG A 92 -9.93 -10.46 0.50
CA ARG A 92 -8.68 -10.14 1.17
C ARG A 92 -7.54 -10.28 0.17
N PHE A 93 -6.79 -9.22 -0.03
CA PHE A 93 -5.61 -9.21 -0.88
C PHE A 93 -4.36 -9.18 -0.02
N ASP A 94 -3.47 -10.15 -0.23
CA ASP A 94 -2.16 -10.21 0.42
C ASP A 94 -1.33 -8.98 0.07
N LEU A 95 -0.89 -8.23 1.08
CA LEU A 95 -0.14 -7.00 0.90
C LEU A 95 1.30 -7.24 0.42
N LEU A 96 1.82 -8.48 0.52
CA LEU A 96 3.15 -8.84 0.02
C LEU A 96 3.14 -9.20 -1.46
N SER A 97 2.18 -10.02 -1.89
CA SER A 97 2.16 -10.60 -3.25
C SER A 97 1.07 -10.04 -4.16
N GLY A 98 0.07 -9.38 -3.58
CA GLY A 98 -1.16 -8.95 -4.25
C GLY A 98 -2.16 -10.09 -4.52
N GLN A 99 -1.85 -11.33 -4.13
CA GLN A 99 -2.73 -12.48 -4.33
C GLN A 99 -4.03 -12.32 -3.52
N CYS A 100 -5.18 -12.55 -4.14
CA CYS A 100 -6.43 -12.68 -3.40
C CYS A 100 -6.41 -14.00 -2.59
N LEU A 101 -6.67 -13.90 -1.30
CA LEU A 101 -6.69 -15.03 -0.36
C LEU A 101 -8.00 -15.82 -0.43
N ASP A 102 -9.04 -15.23 -1.01
CA ASP A 102 -10.37 -15.83 -1.13
C ASP A 102 -10.64 -16.39 -2.54
N ASP A 103 -9.80 -16.06 -3.51
CA ASP A 103 -9.84 -16.58 -4.88
C ASP A 103 -8.43 -16.62 -5.48
N ALA A 104 -7.88 -17.82 -5.68
CA ALA A 104 -6.52 -18.00 -6.18
C ALA A 104 -6.31 -17.50 -7.62
N THR A 105 -7.39 -17.30 -8.39
CA THR A 105 -7.32 -16.85 -9.78
C THR A 105 -7.21 -15.33 -9.92
N VAL A 106 -7.43 -14.59 -8.83
CA VAL A 106 -7.47 -13.12 -8.82
C VAL A 106 -6.27 -12.55 -8.07
N ARG A 107 -5.67 -11.51 -8.64
CA ARG A 107 -4.58 -10.78 -7.99
C ARG A 107 -4.60 -9.29 -8.35
N VAL A 108 -4.05 -8.47 -7.47
CA VAL A 108 -3.64 -7.11 -7.76
C VAL A 108 -2.13 -7.04 -7.94
N ARG A 109 -1.62 -5.99 -8.61
CA ARG A 109 -0.18 -5.73 -8.68
C ARG A 109 0.33 -5.37 -7.28
N ALA A 110 1.44 -5.97 -6.87
CA ALA A 110 2.23 -5.52 -5.74
C ALA A 110 3.41 -4.69 -6.24
N TYR A 111 3.77 -3.64 -5.51
CA TYR A 111 4.84 -2.72 -5.86
C TYR A 111 5.94 -2.79 -4.80
N GLU A 112 7.19 -2.69 -5.23
CA GLU A 112 8.28 -2.44 -4.29
C GLU A 112 8.12 -1.03 -3.70
N VAL A 113 8.28 -0.94 -2.39
CA VAL A 113 8.15 0.30 -1.62
C VAL A 113 9.36 0.44 -0.71
N ARG A 114 9.89 1.66 -0.61
CA ARG A 114 11.01 1.99 0.28
C ARG A 114 10.84 3.36 0.90
N THR A 115 11.63 3.65 1.92
CA THR A 115 11.85 5.01 2.39
C THR A 115 13.22 5.53 1.95
N VAL A 116 13.30 6.83 1.71
CA VAL A 116 14.55 7.58 1.47
C VAL A 116 14.54 8.85 2.32
N ARG A 117 15.69 9.45 2.60
CA ARG A 117 15.69 10.79 3.23
C ARG A 117 15.41 11.84 2.16
N ALA A 118 14.79 12.94 2.56
CA ALA A 118 14.62 14.09 1.70
C ALA A 118 16.00 14.62 1.27
N GLY A 119 16.28 14.63 -0.03
CA GLY A 119 17.54 15.09 -0.62
C GLY A 119 18.52 13.99 -1.06
N ASP A 120 18.19 12.72 -0.82
CA ASP A 120 18.92 11.55 -1.38
C ASP A 120 18.52 11.25 -2.85
#